data_AF-A0A9J7MWF7-F1
#
_entry.id   AF-A0A9J7MWF7-F1
#
_cell.length_a   1.000
_cell.length_b   1.000
_cell.length_c   1.000
_cell.angle_alpha   90.00
_cell.angle_beta   90.00
_cell.angle_gamma   90.00
#
_symmetry.space_group_name_H-M   'P 1'
#
loop_
_entity.id
_entity.type
_entity.pdbx_description
1 polymer ?
#
loop_
_entity_poly.entity_id
_entity_poly.type
_entity_poly.pdbx_seq_one_letter_code
_entity_poly.pdbx_strand_id
1 'polypeptide(L)'
;MITLKDVDDKGKIAFPSDLDPWLCSRSQIASYTRKAHALGVRFMGICCGNASHFTRAMAEALGRQPPASRYTADMSKHAYYGTDPTLIDFNTQEVCKNKF
;
A
#
# COMPACT_ATOMS: atom_id res chain seq x y z
N MET A 1 13.30 28.03 6.00
CA MET A 1 11.97 27.42 5.78
C MET A 1 12.16 25.91 5.84
N ILE A 2 11.53 25.22 6.79
CA ILE A 2 11.61 23.75 6.89
C ILE A 2 10.61 23.19 5.89
N THR A 3 11.10 22.53 4.84
CA THR A 3 10.28 21.84 3.83
C THR A 3 10.84 20.44 3.59
N LEU A 4 10.00 19.52 3.13
CA LEU A 4 10.46 18.20 2.72
C LEU A 4 11.38 18.33 1.51
N LYS A 5 12.43 17.53 1.52
CA LYS A 5 13.44 17.49 0.48
C LYS A 5 13.44 16.13 -0.18
N ASP A 6 13.71 16.09 -1.47
CA ASP A 6 13.94 14.84 -2.17
C ASP A 6 15.29 14.27 -1.70
N VAL A 7 15.25 13.04 -1.19
CA VAL A 7 16.44 12.34 -0.68
C VAL A 7 17.36 11.86 -1.81
N ASP A 8 16.79 11.63 -3.00
CA ASP A 8 17.50 11.10 -4.15
C ASP A 8 17.96 12.23 -5.10
N ASP A 9 17.24 13.35 -5.17
CA ASP A 9 17.62 14.53 -5.97
C ASP A 9 18.34 15.61 -5.16
N LYS A 10 19.45 15.22 -4.50
CA LYS A 10 20.42 16.14 -3.85
C LYS A 10 19.79 17.14 -2.87
N GLY A 11 18.66 16.80 -2.25
CA GLY A 11 17.98 17.68 -1.32
C GLY A 11 17.22 18.84 -1.96
N LYS A 12 16.82 18.73 -3.24
CA LYS A 12 15.84 19.65 -3.84
C LYS A 12 14.53 19.67 -3.05
N ILE A 13 13.77 20.75 -3.19
CA ILE A 13 12.48 20.88 -2.50
C ILE A 13 11.50 19.88 -3.12
N ALA A 14 10.97 18.98 -2.30
CA ALA A 14 10.00 17.97 -2.73
C ALA A 14 8.55 18.49 -2.66
N PHE A 15 8.22 19.29 -1.65
CA PHE A 15 6.86 19.80 -1.51
C PHE A 15 6.54 20.89 -2.54
N PRO A 16 5.37 20.86 -3.21
CA PRO A 16 4.27 19.89 -3.05
C PRO A 16 4.27 18.74 -4.08
N SER A 17 5.19 18.74 -5.05
CA SER A 17 5.04 17.96 -6.28
C SER A 17 5.76 16.60 -6.27
N ASP A 18 6.89 16.47 -5.58
CA ASP A 18 7.76 15.29 -5.62
C ASP A 18 7.69 14.52 -4.28
N LEU A 19 6.46 14.25 -3.82
CA LEU A 19 6.20 13.66 -2.51
C LEU A 19 6.02 12.14 -2.52
N ASP A 20 6.12 11.48 -3.67
CA ASP A 20 5.98 10.02 -3.81
C ASP A 20 6.86 9.21 -2.83
N PRO A 21 8.14 9.57 -2.60
CA PRO A 21 8.99 8.86 -1.62
C PRO A 21 8.48 8.96 -0.17
N TRP A 22 7.62 9.92 0.13
CA TRP A 22 7.09 10.20 1.46
C TRP A 22 5.71 9.58 1.71
N LEU A 23 5.15 8.83 0.75
CA LEU A 23 3.85 8.20 0.90
C LEU A 23 3.88 7.02 1.88
N CYS A 24 2.78 6.86 2.62
CA CYS A 24 2.57 5.68 3.44
C CYS A 24 2.30 4.43 2.58
N SER A 25 2.74 3.27 3.02
CA SER A 25 2.31 1.98 2.48
C SER A 25 0.90 1.61 2.95
N ARG A 26 0.24 0.71 2.21
CA ARG A 26 -1.06 0.10 2.58
C ARG A 26 -1.06 -0.49 3.99
N SER A 27 0.02 -1.18 4.35
CA SER A 27 0.19 -1.81 5.65
C SER A 27 0.35 -0.79 6.79
N GLN A 28 1.03 0.33 6.52
CA GLN A 28 1.13 1.43 7.48
C GLN A 28 -0.24 2.09 7.72
N ILE A 29 -1.03 2.32 6.67
CA ILE A 29 -2.42 2.82 6.80
C ILE A 29 -3.29 1.85 7.61
N ALA A 30 -3.22 0.55 7.34
CA ALA A 30 -3.95 -0.46 8.11
C ALA A 30 -3.53 -0.48 9.59
N SER A 31 -2.23 -0.39 9.87
CA SER A 31 -1.68 -0.34 11.23
C SER A 31 -2.14 0.92 11.98
N TYR A 32 -2.04 2.10 11.35
CA TYR A 32 -2.57 3.36 11.87
C TYR A 32 -4.05 3.23 12.22
N THR A 33 -4.84 2.66 11.30
CA THR A 33 -6.28 2.51 11.48
C THR A 33 -6.63 1.67 12.71
N ARG A 34 -5.98 0.51 12.89
CA ARG A 34 -6.21 -0.34 14.06
C ARG A 34 -5.83 0.36 15.36
N LYS A 35 -4.71 1.08 15.38
CA LYS A 35 -4.26 1.86 16.54
C LYS A 35 -5.24 2.97 16.88
N ALA A 36 -5.67 3.77 15.90
CA ALA A 36 -6.64 4.84 16.09
C ALA A 36 -7.99 4.31 16.60
N HIS A 37 -8.46 3.19 16.05
CA HIS A 37 -9.68 2.54 16.52
C HIS A 37 -9.56 2.03 17.95
N ALA A 38 -8.43 1.44 18.33
CA ALA A 38 -8.15 1.00 19.69
C ALA A 38 -8.11 2.16 20.70
N LEU A 39 -7.70 3.35 20.27
CA LEU A 39 -7.76 4.59 21.07
C LEU A 39 -9.17 5.19 21.18
N GLY A 40 -10.18 4.60 20.55
CA GLY A 40 -11.56 5.07 20.63
C GLY A 40 -12.01 5.97 19.48
N VAL A 41 -11.18 6.22 18.47
CA VAL A 41 -11.58 7.01 17.30
C VAL A 41 -12.65 6.24 16.50
N ARG A 42 -13.72 6.93 16.09
CA ARG A 42 -14.85 6.34 15.34
C ARG A 42 -15.12 6.99 13.98
N PHE A 43 -14.55 8.17 13.74
CA PHE A 43 -14.55 8.84 12.44
C PHE A 43 -13.11 9.01 11.97
N MET A 44 -12.73 8.30 10.91
CA MET A 44 -11.35 8.25 10.41
C MET A 44 -11.34 8.50 8.91
N GLY A 45 -10.34 9.26 8.46
CA GLY A 45 -10.11 9.57 7.06
C GLY A 45 -8.62 9.72 6.78
N ILE A 46 -8.29 9.90 5.51
CA ILE A 46 -6.94 10.17 5.03
C ILE A 46 -7.02 11.44 4.18
N CYS A 47 -6.10 12.38 4.41
CA CYS A 47 -6.09 13.69 3.78
C CYS A 47 -5.18 13.68 2.54
N CYS A 48 -4.23 14.61 2.44
CA CYS A 48 -3.24 14.66 1.36
C CYS A 48 -2.48 13.34 1.24
N GLY A 49 -2.21 12.92 0.00
CA GLY A 49 -1.61 11.61 -0.29
C GLY A 49 -2.59 10.43 -0.24
N ASN A 50 -3.89 10.67 0.00
CA ASN A 50 -4.88 9.60 -0.08
C ASN A 50 -5.07 9.10 -1.52
N ALA A 51 -5.34 7.82 -1.64
CA ALA A 51 -5.73 7.14 -2.86
C ALA A 51 -6.77 6.06 -2.52
N SER A 52 -7.54 5.62 -3.51
CA SER A 52 -8.64 4.66 -3.31
C SER A 52 -8.23 3.39 -2.55
N HIS A 53 -7.02 2.90 -2.80
CA HIS A 53 -6.48 1.71 -2.15
C HIS A 53 -6.12 1.93 -0.67
N PHE A 54 -5.78 3.15 -0.24
CA PHE A 54 -5.54 3.47 1.17
C PHE A 54 -6.85 3.55 1.96
N THR A 55 -7.87 4.19 1.38
CA THR A 55 -9.20 4.24 2.00
C THR A 55 -9.79 2.83 2.14
N ARG A 56 -9.56 1.96 1.16
CA ARG A 56 -9.92 0.55 1.24
C ARG A 56 -9.13 -0.20 2.32
N ALA A 57 -7.81 -0.03 2.39
CA ALA A 57 -6.98 -0.65 3.42
C ALA A 57 -7.43 -0.26 4.84
N MET A 58 -7.86 0.98 5.05
CA MET A 58 -8.47 1.44 6.31
C MET A 58 -9.77 0.69 6.62
N ALA A 59 -10.68 0.56 5.67
CA ALA A 59 -11.94 -0.17 5.87
C ALA A 59 -11.69 -1.66 6.19
N GLU A 60 -10.85 -2.33 5.40
CA GLU A 60 -10.51 -3.74 5.57
C GLU A 60 -9.75 -4.01 6.87
N ALA A 61 -8.92 -3.08 7.34
CA ALA A 61 -8.23 -3.19 8.61
C ALA A 61 -9.18 -3.25 9.83
N LEU A 62 -10.41 -2.73 9.69
CA LEU A 62 -11.48 -2.80 10.67
C LEU A 62 -12.44 -3.98 10.43
N GLY A 63 -12.09 -4.91 9.54
CA GLY A 63 -12.91 -6.09 9.21
C GLY A 63 -14.09 -5.78 8.29
N ARG A 64 -14.16 -4.60 7.67
CA ARG A 64 -15.20 -4.27 6.70
C ARG A 64 -14.85 -4.82 5.32
N GLN A 65 -15.87 -5.09 4.51
CA GLN A 65 -15.73 -5.55 3.12
C GLN A 65 -16.56 -4.66 2.19
N PRO A 66 -16.14 -3.40 1.94
CA PRO A 66 -16.84 -2.51 1.01
C PRO A 66 -16.86 -3.09 -0.42
N PRO A 67 -17.77 -2.66 -1.32
CA PRO A 67 -17.80 -3.14 -2.70
C PRO A 67 -16.48 -3.00 -3.46
N ALA A 68 -15.63 -2.03 -3.08
CA ALA A 68 -14.30 -1.82 -3.66
C ALA A 68 -13.26 -2.86 -3.21
N SER A 69 -13.55 -3.69 -2.20
CA SER A 69 -12.69 -4.82 -1.76
C SER A 69 -12.46 -5.87 -2.84
N ARG A 70 -13.33 -5.94 -3.85
CA ARG A 70 -13.08 -6.74 -5.07
C ARG A 70 -11.80 -6.38 -5.82
N TYR A 71 -11.26 -5.17 -5.60
CA TYR A 71 -10.01 -4.69 -6.21
C TYR A 71 -8.81 -4.79 -5.27
N THR A 72 -8.95 -5.47 -4.14
CA THR A 72 -7.81 -5.75 -3.26
C THR A 72 -6.84 -6.70 -3.95
N ALA A 73 -5.56 -6.39 -3.83
CA ALA A 73 -4.52 -7.19 -4.46
C ALA A 73 -4.47 -8.56 -3.77
N ASP A 74 -4.66 -9.61 -4.57
CA ASP A 74 -4.53 -10.99 -4.16
C ASP A 74 -3.14 -11.50 -4.55
N MET A 75 -2.25 -11.58 -3.55
CA MET A 75 -0.87 -12.02 -3.79
C MET A 75 -0.79 -13.48 -4.19
N SER A 76 -1.80 -14.31 -3.90
CA SER A 76 -1.82 -15.70 -4.40
C SER A 76 -1.87 -15.75 -5.92
N LYS A 77 -2.35 -14.68 -6.58
CA LYS A 77 -2.43 -14.55 -8.04
C LYS A 77 -1.31 -13.71 -8.65
N HIS A 78 -0.30 -13.35 -7.86
CA HIS A 78 0.84 -12.60 -8.37
C HIS A 78 1.62 -13.43 -9.40
N ALA A 79 1.95 -12.84 -10.55
CA ALA A 79 2.54 -13.60 -11.68
C ALA A 79 3.82 -14.37 -11.33
N TYR A 80 4.65 -13.81 -10.44
CA TYR A 80 5.91 -14.42 -10.00
C TYR A 80 5.83 -15.07 -8.61
N TYR A 81 5.32 -14.37 -7.61
CA TYR A 81 5.25 -14.83 -6.21
C TYR A 81 3.94 -15.52 -5.81
N GLY A 82 3.01 -15.72 -6.74
CA GLY A 82 1.72 -16.31 -6.46
C GLY A 82 1.79 -17.82 -6.25
N THR A 83 0.73 -18.35 -5.66
CA THR A 83 0.57 -19.77 -5.33
C THR A 83 -0.73 -20.36 -5.88
N ASP A 84 -1.50 -19.57 -6.64
CA ASP A 84 -2.73 -20.03 -7.28
C ASP A 84 -2.41 -21.11 -8.32
N PRO A 85 -3.08 -22.28 -8.29
CA PRO A 85 -2.82 -23.39 -9.22
C PRO A 85 -3.01 -23.05 -10.70
N THR A 86 -3.69 -21.95 -11.01
CA THR A 86 -3.89 -21.48 -12.39
C THR A 86 -2.67 -20.75 -12.97
N LEU A 87 -1.66 -20.45 -12.15
CA LEU A 87 -0.44 -19.79 -12.59
C LEU A 87 0.46 -20.72 -13.40
N ILE A 88 1.18 -20.15 -14.38
CA ILE A 88 2.12 -20.89 -15.22
C ILE A 88 3.39 -21.18 -14.41
N ASP A 89 3.73 -22.46 -14.26
CA ASP A 89 4.92 -22.93 -13.51
C ASP A 89 6.22 -22.26 -13.95
N PHE A 90 6.37 -21.97 -15.24
CA PHE A 90 7.52 -21.23 -15.75
C PHE A 90 7.73 -19.89 -15.03
N ASN A 91 6.65 -19.14 -14.77
CA ASN A 91 6.73 -17.82 -14.14
C ASN A 91 7.03 -17.90 -12.63
N THR A 92 6.46 -18.88 -11.94
CA THR A 92 6.54 -18.99 -10.47
C THR A 92 7.72 -19.85 -9.99
N GLN A 93 8.19 -20.79 -10.82
CA GLN A 93 9.25 -21.71 -10.44
C GLN A 93 10.56 -21.45 -11.18
N GLU A 94 10.53 -21.25 -12.49
CA GLU A 94 11.77 -21.21 -13.28
C GLU A 94 12.38 -19.80 -13.32
N VAL A 95 11.57 -18.78 -13.60
CA VAL A 95 12.02 -17.38 -13.55
C VAL A 95 12.43 -16.98 -12.12
N CYS A 96 11.71 -17.42 -11.10
CA CYS A 96 12.03 -17.08 -9.71
C CYS A 96 13.31 -17.75 -9.20
N LYS A 97 13.70 -18.91 -9.72
CA LYS A 97 14.95 -19.61 -9.35
C LYS A 97 16.18 -18.97 -10.01
N ASN A 98 16.02 -18.40 -11.20
CA ASN A 98 17.05 -17.64 -11.87
C ASN A 98 17.14 -16.24 -11.26
N LYS A 99 17.87 -16.14 -10.15
CA LYS A 99 18.19 -14.86 -9.51
C LYS A 99 18.80 -13.90 -10.53
N PHE A 100 18.22 -12.71 -10.66
CA PHE A 100 18.86 -11.55 -11.28
C PHE A 100 20.14 -11.18 -10.52
#